data_AF-A0A8T3W2G6-F1
#
_entry.id   AF-A0A8T3W2G6-F1
#
_cell.length_a   1.000
_cell.length_b   1.000
_cell.length_c   1.000
_cell.angle_alpha   90.00
_cell.angle_beta   90.00
_cell.angle_gamma   90.00
#
_symmetry.space_group_name_H-M   'P 1'
#
loop_
_entity.id
_entity.type
_entity.pdbx_description
1 polymer ?
#
loop_
_entity_poly.entity_id
_entity_poly.type
_entity_poly.pdbx_seq_one_letter_code
_entity_poly.pdbx_strand_id
1 'polypeptide(L)'
;MVKVNLDLDDGANQNVELYKGLHRLKSKSEAINKMLNELGDKYIEETLYTPKVVAELKAAQKEIKEGKYIEIDDIDELDEALDNYEKEQKKKKLASKKQGKHGKNKIR
;
A
#
# COMPACT_ATOMS: atom_id res chain seq x y z
N MET A 1 16.06 5.62 19.72
CA MET A 1 15.57 6.99 19.39
C MET A 1 16.03 7.31 17.99
N VAL A 2 15.10 7.45 17.04
CA VAL A 2 15.39 7.82 15.65
C VAL A 2 15.44 9.34 15.56
N LYS A 3 16.45 9.90 14.89
CA LYS A 3 16.56 11.34 14.61
C LYS A 3 16.34 11.57 13.13
N VAL A 4 15.53 12.56 12.79
CA VAL A 4 15.26 12.98 11.42
C VAL A 4 15.63 14.45 11.31
N ASN A 5 16.40 14.79 10.27
CA ASN A 5 16.65 16.18 9.90
C ASN A 5 15.62 16.56 8.84
N LEU A 6 14.87 17.62 9.10
CA LEU A 6 13.84 18.13 8.21
C LEU A 6 14.22 19.55 7.82
N ASP A 7 14.41 19.76 6.52
CA ASP A 7 14.52 21.11 5.97
C ASP A 7 13.11 21.63 5.70
N LEU A 8 12.73 22.66 6.45
CA LEU A 8 11.43 23.32 6.32
C LEU A 8 11.63 24.64 5.61
N ASP A 9 10.83 24.91 4.58
CA ASP A 9 10.71 26.25 4.04
C ASP A 9 10.07 27.20 5.06
N ASP A 10 10.15 28.51 4.80
CA ASP A 10 9.67 29.54 5.72
C ASP A 10 8.16 29.42 6.00
N GLY A 11 7.37 29.00 5.01
CA GLY A 11 5.92 28.83 5.16
C GLY A 11 5.59 27.63 6.05
N ALA A 12 6.26 26.50 5.83
CA ALA A 12 6.16 25.31 6.67
C ALA A 12 6.59 25.61 8.11
N ASN A 13 7.69 26.35 8.28
CA ASN A 13 8.18 26.76 9.60
C ASN A 13 7.21 27.68 10.35
N GLN A 14 6.58 28.63 9.65
CA GLN A 14 5.51 29.46 10.22
C GLN A 14 4.29 28.63 10.65
N ASN A 15 3.87 27.67 9.82
CA ASN A 15 2.76 26.77 10.15
C ASN A 15 3.05 25.92 11.39
N VAL A 16 4.29 25.42 11.54
CA VAL A 16 4.70 24.67 12.75
C VAL A 16 4.64 25.56 13.99
N GLU A 17 5.11 26.81 13.93
CA GLU A 17 5.03 27.73 15.06
C GLU A 17 3.59 28.13 15.41
N LEU A 18 2.74 28.32 14.41
CA LEU A 18 1.32 28.61 14.62
C LEU A 18 0.62 27.43 15.30
N TYR A 19 0.86 26.21 14.81
CA TYR A 19 0.32 24.98 15.37
C TYR A 19 0.82 24.74 16.81
N LYS A 20 2.11 24.97 17.06
CA LYS A 20 2.70 24.93 18.41
C LYS A 20 1.97 25.89 19.36
N GLY A 21 1.71 27.12 18.92
CA GLY A 21 0.98 28.11 19.70
C GLY A 21 -0.47 27.70 19.99
N LEU A 22 -1.20 27.25 18.95
CA LEU A 22 -2.59 26.79 19.06
C LEU A 22 -2.75 25.64 20.05
N HIS A 23 -1.83 24.68 20.02
CA HIS A 23 -1.85 23.49 20.87
C HIS A 23 -1.05 23.64 22.18
N ARG A 24 -0.53 24.83 22.48
CA ARG A 24 0.27 25.15 23.69
C ARG A 24 1.46 24.20 23.91
N LEU A 25 2.13 23.85 22.82
CA LEU A 25 3.26 22.91 22.83
C LEU A 25 4.55 23.64 23.20
N LYS A 26 5.47 22.93 23.85
CA LYS A 26 6.68 23.52 24.42
C LYS A 26 7.78 23.71 23.37
N SER A 27 7.78 22.90 22.31
CA SER A 27 8.83 22.90 21.30
C SER A 27 8.31 22.68 19.88
N LYS A 28 9.08 23.11 18.88
CA LYS A 28 8.80 22.81 17.46
C LYS A 28 8.78 21.31 17.20
N SER A 29 9.67 20.55 17.83
CA SER A 29 9.72 19.09 17.71
C SER A 29 8.46 18.41 18.24
N GLU A 30 7.89 18.90 19.36
CA GLU A 30 6.59 18.41 19.85
C GLU A 30 5.46 18.71 18.85
N ALA A 31 5.47 19.92 18.27
CA ALA A 31 4.49 20.30 17.25
C ALA A 31 4.59 19.44 15.99
N ILE A 32 5.80 19.26 15.44
CA ILE A 32 6.04 18.42 14.27
C ILE A 32 5.63 16.98 14.56
N ASN A 33 6.03 16.40 15.70
CA ASN A 33 5.65 15.04 16.05
C ASN A 33 4.13 14.88 16.17
N LYS A 34 3.45 15.85 16.78
CA LYS A 34 1.99 15.81 16.92
C LYS A 34 1.30 15.93 15.56
N MET A 35 1.73 16.89 14.73
CA MET A 35 1.21 17.05 13.36
C MET A 35 1.43 15.79 12.52
N LEU A 36 2.61 15.17 12.60
CA LEU A 36 2.93 13.95 11.87
C LEU A 36 2.11 12.75 12.35
N ASN A 37 1.84 12.63 13.65
CA ASN A 37 1.00 11.55 14.16
C ASN A 37 -0.46 11.76 13.72
N GLU A 38 -1.00 12.97 13.87
CA GLU A 38 -2.39 13.26 13.47
C GLU A 38 -2.62 13.13 11.95
N LEU A 39 -1.67 13.59 11.14
CA LEU A 39 -1.71 13.43 9.69
C LEU A 39 -1.40 12.00 9.27
N GLY A 40 -0.45 11.35 9.94
CA GLY A 40 -0.03 9.99 9.69
C GLY A 40 -1.17 9.00 9.92
N ASP A 41 -1.87 9.11 11.03
CA ASP A 41 -3.04 8.27 11.34
C ASP A 41 -4.12 8.45 10.29
N LYS A 42 -4.44 9.70 9.93
CA LYS A 42 -5.43 9.99 8.89
C LYS A 42 -5.01 9.44 7.52
N TYR A 43 -3.74 9.58 7.14
CA TYR A 43 -3.24 9.12 5.85
C TYR A 43 -3.15 7.58 5.79
N ILE A 44 -2.78 6.93 6.90
CA ILE A 44 -2.77 5.48 7.03
C ILE A 44 -4.20 4.95 6.96
N GLU A 45 -5.14 5.55 7.69
CA GLU A 45 -6.56 5.17 7.63
C GLU A 45 -7.15 5.34 6.22
N GLU A 46 -6.91 6.48 5.58
CA GLU A 46 -7.45 6.75 4.24
C GLU A 46 -6.78 5.91 3.13
N THR A 47 -5.48 5.60 3.26
CA THR A 47 -4.70 4.96 2.18
C THR A 47 -4.57 3.44 2.35
N LEU A 48 -4.33 2.96 3.57
CA LEU A 48 -4.12 1.53 3.86
C LEU A 48 -5.41 0.79 4.21
N TYR A 49 -6.44 1.48 4.73
CA TYR A 49 -7.72 0.86 5.09
C TYR A 49 -8.85 1.15 4.10
N THR A 50 -8.50 1.37 2.82
CA THR A 50 -9.54 1.34 1.79
C THR A 50 -10.19 -0.06 1.74
N PRO A 51 -11.52 -0.16 1.48
CA PRO A 51 -12.20 -1.46 1.41
C PRO A 51 -11.53 -2.45 0.47
N LYS A 52 -10.85 -1.95 -0.57
CA LYS A 52 -10.08 -2.74 -1.53
C LYS A 52 -8.85 -3.38 -0.89
N VAL A 53 -8.01 -2.60 -0.21
CA VAL A 53 -6.79 -3.12 0.45
C VAL A 53 -7.16 -4.09 1.57
N VAL A 54 -8.21 -3.78 2.35
CA VAL A 54 -8.72 -4.70 3.38
C VAL A 54 -9.25 -6.01 2.77
N ALA A 55 -9.91 -5.95 1.61
CA ALA A 55 -10.36 -7.16 0.92
C ALA A 55 -9.20 -7.98 0.37
N GLU A 56 -8.16 -7.35 -0.18
CA GLU A 56 -6.94 -8.00 -0.66
C GLU A 56 -6.18 -8.68 0.49
N LEU A 57 -6.03 -8.00 1.64
CA LEU A 57 -5.41 -8.59 2.84
C LEU A 57 -6.21 -9.77 3.39
N LYS A 58 -7.55 -9.68 3.42
CA LYS A 58 -8.41 -10.80 3.85
C LYS A 58 -8.35 -11.99 2.89
N ALA A 59 -8.26 -11.73 1.58
CA ALA A 59 -8.10 -12.77 0.59
C ALA A 59 -6.74 -13.47 0.75
N ALA A 60 -5.65 -12.71 0.91
CA ALA A 60 -4.32 -13.25 1.17
C ALA A 60 -4.28 -14.07 2.47
N GLN A 61 -4.88 -13.59 3.57
CA GLN A 61 -4.97 -14.35 4.82
C GLN A 61 -5.76 -15.66 4.65
N LYS A 62 -6.81 -15.66 3.82
CA LYS A 62 -7.58 -16.87 3.53
C LYS A 62 -6.76 -17.87 2.72
N GLU A 63 -6.00 -17.41 1.73
CA GLU A 63 -5.10 -18.26 0.93
C GLU A 63 -3.99 -18.87 1.80
N ILE A 64 -3.43 -18.10 2.73
CA ILE A 64 -2.46 -18.61 3.71
C ILE A 64 -3.08 -19.71 4.58
N LYS A 65 -4.29 -19.49 5.12
CA LYS A 65 -5.01 -20.49 5.93
C LYS A 65 -5.39 -21.75 5.15
N GLU A 66 -5.65 -21.60 3.85
CA GLU A 66 -5.97 -22.72 2.94
C GLU A 66 -4.70 -23.43 2.43
N GLY A 67 -3.49 -23.01 2.84
CA GLY A 67 -2.23 -23.60 2.39
C GLY A 67 -1.88 -23.28 0.93
N LYS A 68 -2.50 -22.26 0.35
CA LYS A 68 -2.23 -21.78 -1.03
C LYS A 68 -1.15 -20.70 -1.04
N TYR A 69 -0.05 -20.96 -0.37
CA TYR A 69 1.15 -20.13 -0.43
C TYR A 69 2.35 -21.01 -0.77
N ILE A 70 3.38 -20.38 -1.32
CA ILE A 70 4.66 -21.04 -1.56
C ILE A 70 5.54 -20.60 -0.40
N GLU A 71 5.93 -21.56 0.43
CA GLU A 71 6.98 -21.35 1.42
C GLU A 71 8.31 -21.30 0.65
N ILE A 72 9.06 -20.21 0.81
CA ILE A 72 10.32 -19.97 0.13
C ILE A 72 11.35 -19.79 1.22
N ASP A 73 12.25 -20.77 1.36
CA ASP A 73 13.21 -20.84 2.45
C ASP A 73 14.51 -20.08 2.13
N ASP A 74 14.76 -19.79 0.85
CA ASP A 74 15.96 -19.11 0.38
C ASP A 74 15.67 -17.99 -0.64
N ILE A 75 16.48 -16.94 -0.62
CA ILE A 75 16.33 -15.79 -1.53
C ILE A 75 16.50 -16.21 -3.00
N ASP A 76 17.36 -17.19 -3.27
CA ASP A 76 17.60 -17.69 -4.63
C ASP A 76 16.37 -18.42 -5.21
N GLU A 77 15.54 -19.02 -4.37
CA GLU A 77 14.27 -19.66 -4.77
C GLU A 77 13.16 -18.62 -5.06
N LEU A 78 13.31 -17.40 -4.53
CA LEU A 78 12.35 -16.32 -4.70
C LEU A 78 12.28 -15.83 -6.14
N ASP A 79 13.44 -15.74 -6.81
CA ASP A 79 13.53 -15.31 -8.20
C ASP A 79 12.83 -16.32 -9.12
N GLU A 80 13.06 -17.63 -8.95
CA GLU A 80 12.37 -18.66 -9.75
C GLU A 80 10.85 -18.70 -9.50
N ALA A 81 10.43 -18.50 -8.26
CA ALA A 81 9.01 -18.44 -7.89
C ALA A 81 8.30 -17.23 -8.53
N LEU A 82 8.94 -16.06 -8.52
CA LEU A 82 8.44 -14.85 -9.17
C LEU A 82 8.31 -15.04 -10.69
N ASP A 83 9.32 -15.65 -11.30
CA ASP A 83 9.38 -15.88 -12.74
C ASP A 83 8.28 -16.85 -13.21
N ASN A 84 8.00 -17.88 -12.40
CA ASN A 84 6.91 -18.82 -12.64
C ASN A 84 5.53 -18.19 -12.43
N TYR A 85 5.36 -17.38 -11.38
CA TYR A 85 4.12 -16.65 -11.14
C TYR A 85 3.78 -15.70 -12.30
N GLU A 86 4.76 -14.96 -12.82
CA GLU A 86 4.57 -14.11 -14.00
C GLU A 86 4.12 -14.90 -15.24
N LYS A 87 4.74 -16.06 -15.49
CA LYS A 87 4.40 -16.94 -16.61
C LYS A 87 2.97 -17.46 -16.48
N GLU A 88 2.53 -17.83 -15.28
CA GLU A 88 1.14 -18.26 -15.04
C GLU A 88 0.12 -17.14 -15.25
N GLN A 89 0.41 -15.93 -14.76
CA GLN A 89 -0.48 -14.77 -14.95
C GLN A 89 -0.60 -14.37 -16.43
N LYS A 90 0.51 -14.45 -17.19
CA LYS A 90 0.51 -14.27 -18.65
C LYS A 90 -0.35 -15.33 -19.35
N LYS A 91 -0.26 -16.61 -18.95
CA LYS A 91 -1.10 -17.69 -19.50
C LYS A 91 -2.59 -17.49 -19.19
N LYS A 92 -2.97 -17.09 -17.97
CA LYS A 92 -4.37 -16.79 -17.59
C LYS A 92 -4.96 -15.63 -18.41
N LYS A 93 -4.19 -14.56 -18.65
CA LYS A 93 -4.59 -13.42 -19.51
C LYS A 93 -4.75 -13.81 -20.99
N LEU A 94 -3.96 -14.76 -21.49
CA LEU A 94 -4.08 -15.27 -22.86
C LEU A 94 -5.30 -16.20 -23.04
N ALA A 95 -5.63 -17.00 -22.02
CA ALA A 95 -6.79 -17.88 -22.02
C ALA A 95 -8.12 -17.11 -22.04
N SER A 96 -8.24 -16.03 -21.25
CA SER A 96 -9.46 -15.20 -21.24
C SER A 96 -9.69 -14.44 -22.55
N LYS A 97 -8.63 -14.03 -23.25
CA LYS A 97 -8.71 -13.42 -24.59
C LYS A 97 -9.22 -14.37 -25.68
N LYS A 98 -9.03 -15.69 -25.54
CA LYS A 98 -9.52 -16.68 -26.51
C LYS A 98 -11.02 -16.97 -26.37
N GLN A 99 -11.57 -16.88 -25.15
CA GLN A 99 -13.01 -17.10 -24.92
C GLN A 99 -13.91 -15.94 -25.40
N GLY A 100 -13.38 -14.70 -25.47
CA GLY A 100 -14.14 -13.52 -25.92
C GLY A 100 -14.38 -13.39 -27.44
N LYS A 101 -13.91 -14.34 -28.27
CA LYS A 101 -14.01 -14.24 -29.75
C LYS A 101 -15.17 -15.02 -30.40
N HIS A 102 -15.96 -15.79 -29.65
CA HIS A 102 -17.18 -16.44 -30.15
C HIS A 102 -18.43 -15.76 -29.58
N GLY A 103 -18.75 -14.57 -30.08
CA GLY A 103 -19.89 -13.80 -29.59
C GLY A 103 -20.29 -12.64 -30.49
N LYS A 104 -20.24 -12.82 -31.82
CA LYS A 104 -20.94 -11.93 -32.76
C LYS A 104 -22.02 -12.74 -33.46
N ASN A 105 -23.13 -12.97 -32.77
CA ASN A 105 -24.35 -13.42 -33.41
C ASN A 105 -24.82 -12.30 -34.34
N LYS A 106 -24.88 -12.61 -35.64
CA LYS A 106 -25.53 -11.79 -36.66
C LYS A 106 -27.01 -11.68 -36.29
N ILE A 107 -27.49 -10.49 -35.99
CA ILE A 107 -28.93 -10.19 -36.01
C ILE A 107 -29.24 -9.81 -37.46
N ARG A 108 -30.13 -10.59 -38.08
CA ARG A 108 -30.77 -10.29 -39.36
C ARG A 108 -32.07 -9.55 -39.08
#